data_AF-A0AAD6EUS1-F1
#
_entry.id   AF-A0AAD6EUS1-F1
#
_cell.length_a   1.000
_cell.length_b   1.000
_cell.length_c   1.000
_cell.angle_alpha   90.00
_cell.angle_beta   90.00
_cell.angle_gamma   90.00
#
_symmetry.space_group_name_H-M   'P 1'
#
loop_
_entity.id
_entity.type
_entity.pdbx_description
1 polymer ?
#
loop_
_entity_poly.entity_id
_entity_poly.type
_entity_poly.pdbx_seq_one_letter_code
_entity_poly.pdbx_strand_id
1 'polypeptide(L)'
;MAQKEKEKSKAPVELTIEQDEFADDRLMIVRIGSHIVETTVARWDSVAGAWAKSTVSELRLFHSGSGPTVVSLCAFRGFPRGSHSWDLKGPQGNPNYPSNPYRVIAICLGGSRVLFYELEDWYSSRVPASIIPPSLRDLLSNGKVVVVGWGMAEMVKKLDREWGLKVARPVDVRKVAAGTYGKDAVWWPKHEKGKVVMGGLGFEELAELALDGMQLEKKPEKVREANWGDIGIDGYYGDDEEEDLELIKYATRDAFVTHQIVTKCIKKSGFPPE
;
A
#
# COMPACT_ATOMS: atom_id res chain seq x y z
N MET A 1 -45.54 11.12 -8.05
CA MET A 1 -44.13 11.30 -8.47
C MET A 1 -43.32 11.58 -7.22
N ALA A 2 -42.61 10.57 -6.70
CA ALA A 2 -41.75 10.75 -5.53
C ALA A 2 -40.45 11.44 -5.98
N GLN A 3 -40.23 12.66 -5.49
CA GLN A 3 -38.95 13.35 -5.65
C GLN A 3 -37.90 12.55 -4.88
N LYS A 4 -36.96 11.94 -5.61
CA LYS A 4 -35.70 11.47 -5.02
C LYS A 4 -34.98 12.70 -4.48
N GLU A 5 -34.97 12.85 -3.16
CA GLU A 5 -34.05 13.74 -2.49
C GLU A 5 -32.64 13.38 -2.98
N LYS A 6 -31.98 14.33 -3.65
CA LYS A 6 -30.55 14.25 -3.89
C LYS A 6 -29.90 14.32 -2.51
N GLU A 7 -29.50 13.16 -1.97
CA GLU A 7 -28.54 13.11 -0.88
C GLU A 7 -27.38 14.05 -1.24
N LYS A 8 -27.18 15.08 -0.41
CA LYS A 8 -26.02 15.96 -0.53
C LYS A 8 -24.79 15.06 -0.43
N SER A 9 -24.04 14.97 -1.52
CA SER A 9 -22.72 14.34 -1.53
C SER A 9 -21.93 14.86 -0.34
N LYS A 10 -21.49 13.96 0.54
CA LYS A 10 -20.55 14.32 1.61
C LYS A 10 -19.28 14.87 0.95
N ALA A 11 -18.58 15.81 1.58
CA ALA A 11 -17.28 16.24 1.07
C ALA A 11 -16.29 15.07 1.17
N PRO A 12 -15.32 14.95 0.24
CA PRO A 12 -14.22 14.02 0.38
C PRO A 12 -13.48 14.22 1.71
N VAL A 13 -12.97 13.12 2.25
CA VAL A 13 -12.15 13.11 3.46
C VAL A 13 -10.84 13.84 3.19
N GLU A 14 -10.58 14.87 3.99
CA GLU A 14 -9.37 15.68 3.92
C GLU A 14 -8.11 14.85 4.18
N LEU A 15 -7.09 15.09 3.34
CA LEU A 15 -5.80 14.40 3.41
C LEU A 15 -4.63 15.38 3.53
N THR A 16 -4.03 15.45 4.72
CA THR A 16 -2.85 16.28 5.00
C THR A 16 -1.67 15.44 5.46
N ILE A 17 -0.46 15.98 5.26
CA ILE A 17 0.79 15.42 5.76
C ILE A 17 1.57 16.55 6.45
N GLU A 18 2.12 16.25 7.60
CA GLU A 18 3.01 17.12 8.35
C GLU A 18 4.20 16.28 8.83
N GLN A 19 5.40 16.87 8.80
CA GLN A 19 6.56 16.28 9.46
C GLN A 19 6.42 16.57 10.96
N ASP A 20 6.70 15.57 11.81
CA ASP A 20 6.70 15.80 13.25
C ASP A 20 7.98 16.57 13.63
N GLU A 21 7.82 17.85 13.96
CA GLU A 21 8.91 18.77 14.33
C GLU A 21 9.74 18.30 15.54
N PHE A 22 9.23 17.35 16.33
CA PHE A 22 9.89 16.82 17.53
C PHE A 22 10.41 15.39 17.36
N ALA A 23 10.15 14.74 16.22
CA ALA A 23 10.54 13.35 15.97
C ALA A 23 11.75 13.24 15.03
N ASP A 24 12.25 12.01 14.90
CA ASP A 24 13.21 11.60 13.87
C ASP A 24 12.71 12.10 12.49
N ASP A 25 13.60 12.62 11.63
CA ASP A 25 13.27 13.21 10.31
C ASP A 25 12.49 12.26 9.39
N ARG A 26 12.48 10.97 9.75
CA ARG A 26 11.79 9.85 9.13
C ARG A 26 10.33 9.67 9.55
N LEU A 27 9.84 10.38 10.56
CA LEU A 27 8.45 10.25 11.02
C LEU A 27 7.57 11.36 10.41
N MET A 28 6.60 10.93 9.60
CA MET A 28 5.59 11.79 9.02
C MET A 28 4.23 11.47 9.65
N ILE A 29 3.44 12.50 9.93
CA ILE A 29 2.06 12.36 10.39
C ILE A 29 1.12 12.64 9.21
N VAL A 30 0.38 11.61 8.81
CA VAL A 30 -0.64 11.73 7.75
C VAL A 30 -2.01 11.72 8.40
N ARG A 31 -2.79 12.77 8.16
CA ARG A 31 -4.17 12.87 8.63
C ARG A 31 -5.12 12.48 7.52
N ILE A 32 -6.00 11.53 7.80
CA ILE A 32 -7.00 11.01 6.87
C ILE A 32 -8.36 11.20 7.53
N GLY A 33 -8.94 12.39 7.34
CA GLY A 33 -10.12 12.83 8.09
C GLY A 33 -9.81 12.93 9.58
N SER A 34 -10.54 12.19 10.40
CA SER A 34 -10.31 12.13 11.85
C SER A 34 -9.18 11.17 12.28
N HIS A 35 -8.58 10.43 11.34
CA HIS A 35 -7.54 9.46 11.66
C HIS A 35 -6.14 10.09 11.58
N ILE A 36 -5.32 9.80 12.57
CA ILE A 36 -3.90 10.13 12.61
C ILE A 36 -3.12 8.85 12.29
N VAL A 37 -2.26 8.92 11.27
CA VAL A 37 -1.44 7.79 10.83
C VAL A 37 0.02 8.18 10.88
N GLU A 38 0.76 7.52 11.78
CA GLU A 38 2.21 7.64 11.89
C GLU A 38 2.87 6.88 10.75
N THR A 39 3.63 7.58 9.91
CA THR A 39 4.33 7.02 8.75
C THR A 39 5.82 7.10 8.99
N THR A 40 6.47 5.95 9.17
CA THR A 40 7.92 5.85 9.19
C THR A 40 8.43 5.69 7.76
N VAL A 41 9.19 6.67 7.29
CA VAL A 41 9.87 6.67 6.00
C VAL A 41 11.23 6.00 6.17
N ALA A 42 11.40 4.85 5.56
CA ALA A 42 12.61 4.05 5.64
C ALA A 42 13.23 3.90 4.24
N ARG A 43 14.46 4.38 4.10
CA ARG A 43 15.33 3.97 3.00
C ARG A 43 16.28 2.87 3.39
N TRP A 44 16.70 2.91 4.65
CA TRP A 44 17.72 2.00 5.16
C TRP A 44 17.08 0.79 5.81
N ASP A 45 17.65 -0.37 5.54
CA ASP A 45 17.23 -1.64 6.11
C ASP A 45 17.23 -1.65 7.64
N SER A 46 18.11 -0.88 8.27
CA SER A 46 18.15 -0.73 9.71
C SER A 46 16.88 -0.08 10.26
N VAL A 47 16.34 0.93 9.57
CA VAL A 47 15.11 1.65 9.96
C VAL A 47 13.89 0.76 9.73
N ALA A 48 13.74 0.20 8.53
CA ALA A 48 12.64 -0.72 8.22
C ALA A 48 12.68 -1.96 9.12
N GLY A 49 13.88 -2.46 9.42
CA GLY A 49 14.09 -3.59 10.32
C GLY A 49 13.74 -3.27 11.77
N ALA A 50 14.11 -2.09 12.26
CA ALA A 50 13.76 -1.61 13.61
C ALA A 50 12.25 -1.40 13.74
N TRP A 51 11.63 -0.77 12.74
CA TRP A 51 10.18 -0.62 12.67
C TRP A 51 9.49 -1.99 12.76
N ALA A 52 9.85 -2.95 11.90
CA ALA A 52 9.25 -4.28 11.91
C ALA A 52 9.41 -5.01 13.26
N LYS A 53 10.54 -4.84 13.95
CA LYS A 53 10.77 -5.44 15.29
C LYS A 53 9.89 -4.80 16.36
N SER A 54 9.77 -3.47 16.38
CA SER A 54 8.88 -2.74 17.30
C SER A 54 7.44 -3.18 17.09
N THR A 55 7.00 -3.17 15.84
CA THR A 55 5.68 -3.58 15.36
C THR A 55 5.34 -5.02 15.78
N VAL A 56 6.24 -6.00 15.55
CA VAL A 56 6.03 -7.40 15.97
C VAL A 56 5.96 -7.54 17.49
N SER A 57 6.77 -6.79 18.24
CA SER A 57 6.79 -6.84 19.70
C SER A 57 5.48 -6.32 20.29
N GLU A 58 4.96 -5.20 19.76
CA GLU A 58 3.65 -4.67 20.13
C GLU A 58 2.53 -5.65 19.80
N LEU A 59 2.54 -6.25 18.60
CA LEU A 59 1.56 -7.28 18.25
C LEU A 59 1.54 -8.39 19.30
N ARG A 60 2.70 -8.91 19.72
CA ARG A 60 2.76 -9.96 20.75
C ARG A 60 2.14 -9.54 22.08
N LEU A 61 2.24 -8.26 22.46
CA LEU A 61 1.63 -7.73 23.69
C LEU A 61 0.10 -7.60 23.59
N PHE A 62 -0.43 -7.28 22.41
CA PHE A 62 -1.87 -7.20 22.17
C PHE A 62 -2.53 -8.56 21.85
N HIS A 63 -1.75 -9.61 21.57
CA HIS A 63 -2.24 -10.94 21.15
C HIS A 63 -2.68 -11.87 22.30
N SER A 64 -3.33 -11.34 23.34
CA SER A 64 -3.97 -12.17 24.36
C SER A 64 -5.33 -12.76 23.96
N GLY A 65 -5.85 -12.45 22.76
CA GLY A 65 -7.02 -13.17 22.23
C GLY A 65 -7.54 -12.67 20.87
N SER A 66 -8.08 -13.60 20.08
CA SER A 66 -8.91 -13.41 18.86
C SER A 66 -8.22 -13.08 17.52
N GLY A 67 -7.81 -14.14 16.81
CA GLY A 67 -7.70 -14.15 15.35
C GLY A 67 -6.35 -13.73 14.74
N PRO A 68 -6.14 -14.00 13.44
CA PRO A 68 -4.91 -13.62 12.74
C PRO A 68 -4.77 -12.10 12.60
N THR A 69 -3.54 -11.60 12.70
CA THR A 69 -3.23 -10.18 12.50
C THR A 69 -3.42 -9.79 11.04
N VAL A 70 -4.10 -8.67 10.78
CA VAL A 70 -4.18 -8.10 9.43
C VAL A 70 -3.05 -7.10 9.24
N VAL A 71 -2.31 -7.25 8.14
CA VAL A 71 -1.32 -6.29 7.66
C VAL A 71 -1.72 -5.90 6.25
N SER A 72 -1.77 -4.61 5.92
CA SER A 72 -1.93 -4.21 4.53
C SER A 72 -0.58 -4.00 3.85
N LEU A 73 -0.52 -4.26 2.55
CA LEU A 73 0.64 -4.09 1.70
C LEU A 73 0.22 -3.43 0.38
N CYS A 74 0.82 -2.27 0.11
CA CYS A 74 0.78 -1.60 -1.18
C CYS A 74 2.18 -1.59 -1.77
N ALA A 75 2.31 -1.76 -3.09
CA ALA A 75 3.59 -1.76 -3.78
C ALA A 75 3.51 -0.87 -5.02
N PHE A 76 4.51 -0.01 -5.17
CA PHE A 76 4.55 1.04 -6.19
C PHE A 76 5.76 0.85 -7.10
N ARG A 77 5.58 1.11 -8.40
CA ARG A 77 6.58 0.81 -9.43
C ARG A 77 7.37 2.04 -9.83
N GLY A 78 8.60 1.82 -10.27
CA GLY A 78 9.43 2.89 -10.78
C GLY A 78 10.64 2.38 -11.53
N PHE A 79 11.40 3.31 -12.07
CA PHE A 79 12.71 3.07 -12.65
C PHE A 79 13.73 2.84 -11.52
N PRO A 80 14.86 2.18 -11.79
CA PRO A 80 16.00 2.21 -10.87
C PRO A 80 16.52 3.64 -10.69
N ARG A 81 17.00 3.97 -9.48
CA ARG A 81 17.83 5.16 -9.25
C ARG A 81 19.18 5.01 -9.93
N GLY A 82 19.57 6.00 -10.73
CA GLY A 82 20.88 6.02 -11.39
C GLY A 82 21.02 5.01 -12.54
N SER A 83 21.32 5.49 -13.73
CA SER A 83 21.26 4.74 -15.01
C SER A 83 22.35 3.68 -15.27
N HIS A 84 23.07 3.15 -14.28
CA HIS A 84 24.40 2.60 -14.55
C HIS A 84 24.55 1.07 -14.64
N SER A 85 23.50 0.25 -14.50
CA SER A 85 23.73 -1.21 -14.43
C SER A 85 22.65 -2.15 -14.93
N TRP A 86 21.53 -1.66 -15.46
CA TRP A 86 20.58 -2.53 -16.15
C TRP A 86 20.89 -2.52 -17.64
N ASP A 87 21.21 -3.70 -18.20
CA ASP A 87 21.47 -3.93 -19.62
C ASP A 87 20.52 -3.13 -20.52
N LEU A 88 20.92 -2.85 -21.76
CA LEU A 88 20.23 -2.09 -22.83
C LEU A 88 18.75 -2.49 -23.13
N LYS A 89 18.14 -3.37 -22.33
CA LYS A 89 16.73 -3.76 -22.23
C LYS A 89 16.08 -3.40 -20.87
N GLY A 90 16.58 -2.39 -20.15
CA GLY A 90 16.06 -1.93 -18.87
C GLY A 90 14.58 -1.50 -18.91
N PRO A 91 13.97 -1.12 -17.77
CA PRO A 91 12.58 -0.68 -17.74
C PRO A 91 12.39 0.52 -18.68
N GLN A 92 11.44 0.40 -19.62
CA GLN A 92 11.18 1.36 -20.69
C GLN A 92 9.73 1.86 -20.61
N GLY A 93 9.49 3.10 -21.05
CA GLY A 93 8.16 3.66 -21.22
C GLY A 93 7.61 4.32 -19.95
N ASN A 94 6.39 3.98 -19.53
CA ASN A 94 5.77 4.57 -18.34
C ASN A 94 6.30 3.88 -17.06
N PRO A 95 6.67 4.61 -15.99
CA PRO A 95 7.21 4.04 -14.76
C PRO A 95 6.28 3.00 -14.11
N ASN A 96 4.97 3.15 -14.30
CA ASN A 96 3.95 2.27 -13.73
C ASN A 96 3.65 1.03 -14.57
N TYR A 97 4.36 0.80 -15.67
CA TYR A 97 4.16 -0.40 -16.48
C TYR A 97 4.37 -1.68 -15.66
N PRO A 98 3.52 -2.73 -15.83
CA PRO A 98 3.59 -3.94 -15.03
C PRO A 98 4.94 -4.68 -15.06
N SER A 99 5.71 -4.50 -16.14
CA SER A 99 7.06 -5.04 -16.29
C SER A 99 8.08 -4.36 -15.38
N ASN A 100 7.89 -3.08 -15.06
CA ASN A 100 8.82 -2.32 -14.23
C ASN A 100 8.79 -2.82 -12.78
N PRO A 101 9.93 -2.79 -12.09
CA PRO A 101 10.03 -3.33 -10.74
C PRO A 101 9.26 -2.50 -9.73
N TYR A 102 8.88 -3.12 -8.62
CA TYR A 102 8.45 -2.37 -7.45
C TYR A 102 9.64 -1.65 -6.83
N ARG A 103 9.46 -0.39 -6.43
CA ARG A 103 10.49 0.48 -5.83
C ARG A 103 10.13 0.97 -4.45
N VAL A 104 8.85 0.98 -4.12
CA VAL A 104 8.38 1.32 -2.78
C VAL A 104 7.34 0.31 -2.36
N ILE A 105 7.36 -0.05 -1.08
CA ILE A 105 6.23 -0.69 -0.43
C ILE A 105 5.73 0.16 0.73
N ALA A 106 4.41 0.23 0.90
CA ALA A 106 3.77 0.81 2.06
C ALA A 106 3.04 -0.29 2.83
N ILE A 107 3.32 -0.39 4.13
CA ILE A 107 2.78 -1.45 5.00
C ILE A 107 2.06 -0.81 6.16
N CYS A 108 0.73 -0.99 6.26
CA CYS A 108 0.00 -0.55 7.45
C CYS A 108 -0.23 -1.72 8.42
N LEU A 109 0.13 -1.50 9.68
CA LEU A 109 -0.26 -2.35 10.80
C LEU A 109 -1.22 -1.60 11.72
N GLY A 110 -2.29 -2.29 12.16
CA GLY A 110 -3.11 -1.85 13.29
C GLY A 110 -3.98 -0.63 12.98
N GLY A 111 -3.93 -0.13 11.75
CA GLY A 111 -4.71 1.02 11.31
C GLY A 111 -4.21 2.36 11.85
N SER A 112 -2.96 2.46 12.31
CA SER A 112 -2.41 3.74 12.79
C SER A 112 -0.92 3.93 12.48
N ARG A 113 -0.21 2.86 12.09
CA ARG A 113 1.22 2.93 11.78
C ARG A 113 1.47 2.40 10.39
N VAL A 114 2.23 3.15 9.59
CA VAL A 114 2.65 2.80 8.24
C VAL A 114 4.16 2.81 8.16
N LEU A 115 4.73 1.78 7.55
CA LEU A 115 6.09 1.81 7.01
C LEU A 115 6.00 2.19 5.55
N PHE A 116 6.63 3.29 5.15
CA PHE A 116 6.96 3.59 3.77
C PHE A 116 8.40 3.16 3.54
N TYR A 117 8.64 2.13 2.74
CA TYR A 117 9.98 1.55 2.56
C TYR A 117 10.41 1.57 1.10
N GLU A 118 11.52 2.25 0.84
CA GLU A 118 12.19 2.24 -0.46
C GLU A 118 12.96 0.93 -0.65
N LEU A 119 12.62 0.21 -1.71
CA LEU A 119 13.30 -1.00 -2.15
C LEU A 119 14.52 -0.58 -2.98
N GLU A 120 15.64 -0.42 -2.29
CA GLU A 120 16.87 0.11 -2.87
C GLU A 120 17.81 -1.01 -3.37
N ASP A 121 18.58 -0.71 -4.43
CA ASP A 121 19.55 -1.61 -5.07
C ASP A 121 20.91 -0.89 -5.27
N TRP A 122 21.29 -0.01 -4.31
CA TRP A 122 22.47 0.87 -4.44
C TRP A 122 23.79 0.11 -4.58
N TYR A 123 23.81 -1.17 -4.18
CA TYR A 123 24.96 -2.04 -4.26
C TYR A 123 24.62 -3.32 -5.04
N SER A 124 24.72 -3.24 -6.37
CA SER A 124 25.61 -4.11 -7.15
C SER A 124 24.99 -4.77 -8.39
N SER A 125 25.67 -4.60 -9.53
CA SER A 125 25.59 -5.47 -10.70
C SER A 125 26.09 -6.91 -10.46
N ARG A 126 26.41 -7.29 -9.22
CA ARG A 126 27.07 -8.56 -8.82
C ARG A 126 26.73 -9.09 -7.41
N VAL A 127 25.82 -8.46 -6.66
CA VAL A 127 25.38 -8.98 -5.35
C VAL A 127 23.88 -9.29 -5.46
N PRO A 128 23.46 -10.53 -5.22
CA PRO A 128 22.04 -10.84 -5.21
C PRO A 128 21.39 -10.11 -4.04
N ALA A 129 20.53 -9.13 -4.34
CA ALA A 129 19.63 -8.44 -3.40
C ALA A 129 20.29 -8.07 -2.06
N SER A 130 20.64 -6.79 -1.88
CA SER A 130 20.82 -6.22 -0.54
C SER A 130 19.48 -6.22 0.21
N ILE A 131 19.15 -7.41 0.71
CA ILE A 131 18.66 -7.80 2.03
C ILE A 131 17.54 -6.91 2.58
N ILE A 132 16.33 -7.08 2.04
CA ILE A 132 15.09 -6.81 2.80
C ILE A 132 15.33 -7.24 4.26
N PRO A 133 15.10 -6.36 5.26
CA PRO A 133 15.46 -6.64 6.63
C PRO A 133 14.91 -7.99 7.08
N PRO A 134 15.70 -8.86 7.74
CA PRO A 134 15.23 -10.17 8.18
C PRO A 134 13.93 -10.07 9.00
N SER A 135 13.81 -9.07 9.87
CA SER A 135 12.59 -8.83 10.64
C SER A 135 11.38 -8.47 9.77
N LEU A 136 11.57 -7.77 8.66
CA LEU A 136 10.49 -7.44 7.73
C LEU A 136 10.09 -8.68 6.91
N ARG A 137 11.06 -9.50 6.48
CA ARG A 137 10.80 -10.80 5.84
C ARG A 137 10.05 -11.74 6.78
N ASP A 138 10.48 -11.83 8.02
CA ASP A 138 9.83 -12.65 9.04
C ASP A 138 8.40 -12.19 9.30
N LEU A 139 8.15 -10.87 9.37
CA LEU A 139 6.81 -10.32 9.53
C LEU A 139 5.89 -10.74 8.38
N LEU A 140 6.31 -10.53 7.12
CA LEU A 140 5.47 -10.77 5.95
C LEU A 140 5.33 -12.26 5.61
N SER A 141 6.30 -13.10 5.98
CA SER A 141 6.23 -14.55 5.78
C SER A 141 5.60 -15.32 6.95
N ASN A 142 5.19 -14.63 8.01
CA ASN A 142 4.56 -15.23 9.17
C ASN A 142 3.14 -15.74 8.85
N GLY A 143 2.90 -17.04 8.94
CA GLY A 143 1.57 -17.65 8.69
C GLY A 143 0.46 -17.23 9.66
N LYS A 144 0.79 -16.55 10.77
CA LYS A 144 -0.19 -15.94 11.69
C LYS A 144 -0.67 -14.56 11.24
N VAL A 145 -0.03 -13.98 10.23
CA VAL A 145 -0.41 -12.72 9.61
C VAL A 145 -1.17 -13.01 8.33
N VAL A 146 -2.24 -12.26 8.09
CA VAL A 146 -2.90 -12.18 6.79
C VAL A 146 -2.48 -10.87 6.16
N VAL A 147 -1.81 -10.97 5.02
CA VAL A 147 -1.35 -9.79 4.28
C VAL A 147 -2.37 -9.46 3.20
N VAL A 148 -2.90 -8.25 3.25
CA VAL A 148 -3.95 -7.80 2.35
C VAL A 148 -3.48 -6.68 1.43
N GLY A 149 -3.96 -6.66 0.21
CA GLY A 149 -3.56 -5.64 -0.77
C GLY A 149 -4.37 -5.71 -2.04
N TRP A 150 -4.04 -4.83 -2.98
CA TRP A 150 -4.67 -4.82 -4.30
C TRP A 150 -3.88 -5.67 -5.29
N GLY A 151 -4.56 -6.60 -5.98
CA GLY A 151 -3.91 -7.42 -7.01
C GLY A 151 -2.86 -8.38 -6.44
N MET A 152 -3.09 -8.89 -5.22
CA MET A 152 -2.10 -9.62 -4.43
C MET A 152 -1.50 -10.82 -5.18
N ALA A 153 -2.27 -11.54 -6.00
CA ALA A 153 -1.80 -12.73 -6.70
C ALA A 153 -0.59 -12.45 -7.61
N GLU A 154 -0.58 -11.31 -8.31
CA GLU A 154 0.55 -10.93 -9.18
C GLU A 154 1.60 -10.12 -8.42
N MET A 155 1.17 -9.30 -7.46
CA MET A 155 2.07 -8.52 -6.61
C MET A 155 3.06 -9.41 -5.87
N VAL A 156 2.60 -10.47 -5.18
CA VAL A 156 3.49 -11.32 -4.35
C VAL A 156 4.44 -12.17 -5.18
N LYS A 157 4.01 -12.65 -6.35
CA LYS A 157 4.91 -13.37 -7.28
C LYS A 157 6.04 -12.45 -7.75
N LYS A 158 5.69 -11.20 -8.05
CA LYS A 158 6.63 -10.20 -8.53
C LYS A 158 7.60 -9.76 -7.41
N LEU A 159 7.10 -9.53 -6.19
CA LEU A 159 7.92 -9.22 -5.02
C LEU A 159 8.89 -10.37 -4.66
N ASP A 160 8.45 -11.63 -4.71
CA ASP A 160 9.34 -12.78 -4.48
C ASP A 160 10.41 -12.90 -5.58
N ARG A 161 10.02 -12.73 -6.84
CA ARG A 161 10.94 -12.80 -7.98
C ARG A 161 11.98 -11.68 -7.99
N GLU A 162 11.57 -10.44 -7.73
CA GLU A 162 12.42 -9.25 -7.86
C GLU A 162 13.21 -8.96 -6.60
N TRP A 163 12.64 -9.28 -5.43
CA TRP A 163 13.19 -8.87 -4.13
C TRP A 163 13.36 -10.02 -3.12
N GLY A 164 13.01 -11.26 -3.50
CA GLY A 164 13.00 -12.40 -2.57
C GLY A 164 12.02 -12.24 -1.41
N LEU A 165 11.04 -11.32 -1.55
CA LEU A 165 10.12 -10.97 -0.49
C LEU A 165 8.86 -11.86 -0.54
N LYS A 166 8.89 -12.92 0.25
CA LYS A 166 7.77 -13.84 0.41
C LYS A 166 6.68 -13.26 1.30
N VAL A 167 5.44 -13.43 0.88
CA VAL A 167 4.26 -12.97 1.61
C VAL A 167 3.39 -14.18 1.94
N ALA A 168 3.16 -14.44 3.22
CA ALA A 168 2.28 -15.48 3.70
C ALA A 168 0.82 -15.03 3.66
N ARG A 169 -0.08 -15.97 3.33
CA ARG A 169 -1.53 -15.79 3.27
C ARG A 169 -1.95 -14.47 2.57
N PRO A 170 -1.53 -14.25 1.32
CA PRO A 170 -1.88 -13.04 0.60
C PRO A 170 -3.35 -13.04 0.20
N VAL A 171 -4.09 -11.99 0.55
CA VAL A 171 -5.53 -11.87 0.27
C VAL A 171 -5.81 -10.57 -0.48
N ASP A 172 -6.51 -10.68 -1.62
CA ASP A 172 -6.92 -9.51 -2.39
C ASP A 172 -8.09 -8.79 -1.71
N VAL A 173 -7.98 -7.48 -1.51
CA VAL A 173 -8.99 -6.66 -0.82
C VAL A 173 -10.37 -6.75 -1.49
N ARG A 174 -10.44 -6.87 -2.82
CA ARG A 174 -11.72 -7.03 -3.52
C ARG A 174 -12.36 -8.39 -3.27
N LYS A 175 -11.56 -9.43 -3.04
CA LYS A 175 -12.10 -10.75 -2.66
C LYS A 175 -12.73 -10.71 -1.27
N VAL A 176 -12.09 -10.03 -0.32
CA VAL A 176 -12.66 -9.82 1.02
C VAL A 176 -13.98 -9.07 0.92
N ALA A 177 -13.98 -7.93 0.22
CA ALA A 177 -15.18 -7.13 0.04
C ALA A 177 -16.31 -7.91 -0.69
N ALA A 178 -15.99 -8.69 -1.71
CA ALA A 178 -16.97 -9.52 -2.41
C ALA A 178 -17.57 -10.61 -1.50
N GLY A 179 -16.78 -11.15 -0.57
CA GLY A 179 -17.27 -12.07 0.46
C GLY A 179 -18.25 -11.42 1.44
N THR A 180 -18.05 -10.14 1.76
CA THR A 180 -18.89 -9.38 2.72
C THR A 180 -20.12 -8.74 2.09
N TYR A 181 -20.00 -8.16 0.89
CA TYR A 181 -21.05 -7.37 0.23
C TYR A 181 -21.70 -8.08 -0.97
N GLY A 182 -21.20 -9.26 -1.33
CA GLY A 182 -21.64 -10.01 -2.51
C GLY A 182 -20.78 -9.73 -3.74
N LYS A 183 -20.61 -10.75 -4.60
CA LYS A 183 -19.76 -10.67 -5.80
C LYS A 183 -20.24 -9.58 -6.78
N ASP A 184 -21.54 -9.48 -6.98
CA ASP A 184 -22.14 -8.55 -7.95
C ASP A 184 -22.04 -7.08 -7.52
N ALA A 185 -21.79 -6.83 -6.22
CA ALA A 185 -21.53 -5.48 -5.70
C ALA A 185 -20.10 -5.00 -6.01
N VAL A 186 -19.15 -5.93 -6.20
CA VAL A 186 -17.72 -5.62 -6.38
C VAL A 186 -17.26 -5.84 -7.80
N TRP A 187 -17.83 -6.82 -8.51
CA TRP A 187 -17.47 -7.19 -9.87
C TRP A 187 -18.70 -7.29 -10.77
N TRP A 188 -18.52 -6.94 -12.03
CA TRP A 188 -19.57 -7.08 -13.05
C TRP A 188 -18.95 -7.44 -14.39
N PRO A 189 -19.66 -8.22 -15.22
CA PRO A 189 -19.23 -8.45 -16.59
C PRO A 189 -19.30 -7.13 -17.39
N LYS A 190 -18.27 -6.86 -18.18
CA LYS A 190 -18.19 -5.72 -19.08
C LYS A 190 -17.80 -6.20 -20.47
N HIS A 191 -18.42 -5.64 -21.51
CA HIS A 191 -18.03 -5.93 -22.88
C HIS A 191 -16.96 -4.93 -23.34
N GLU A 192 -15.78 -5.43 -23.70
CA GLU A 192 -14.70 -4.63 -24.28
C GLU A 192 -14.19 -5.29 -25.56
N LYS A 193 -14.26 -4.55 -26.68
CA LYS A 193 -13.79 -5.01 -28.00
C LYS A 193 -14.30 -6.41 -28.39
N GLY A 194 -15.59 -6.68 -28.13
CA GLY A 194 -16.24 -7.96 -28.45
C GLY A 194 -15.94 -9.11 -27.47
N LYS A 195 -15.23 -8.87 -26.37
CA LYS A 195 -14.96 -9.87 -25.32
C LYS A 195 -15.64 -9.49 -24.02
N VAL A 196 -16.11 -10.48 -23.27
CA VAL A 196 -16.56 -10.28 -21.88
C VAL A 196 -15.32 -10.26 -20.99
N VAL A 197 -15.07 -9.12 -20.35
CA VAL A 197 -14.04 -8.94 -19.33
C VAL A 197 -14.72 -8.66 -18.00
N MET A 198 -14.07 -9.00 -16.89
CA MET A 198 -14.61 -8.67 -15.57
C MET A 198 -14.19 -7.24 -15.20
N GLY A 199 -15.17 -6.34 -15.13
CA GLY A 199 -15.03 -5.06 -14.45
C GLY A 199 -15.16 -5.23 -12.95
N GLY A 200 -14.79 -4.19 -12.22
CA GLY A 200 -15.03 -4.13 -10.78
C GLY A 200 -14.71 -2.76 -10.23
N LEU A 201 -15.10 -2.55 -8.96
CA LEU A 201 -14.90 -1.28 -8.28
C LEU A 201 -13.42 -0.88 -8.30
N GLY A 202 -13.20 0.42 -8.51
CA GLY A 202 -11.93 1.09 -8.25
C GLY A 202 -11.65 1.19 -6.75
N PHE A 203 -10.46 1.70 -6.40
CA PHE A 203 -10.03 1.78 -5.01
C PHE A 203 -10.93 2.71 -4.18
N GLU A 204 -11.20 3.90 -4.70
CA GLU A 204 -12.06 4.90 -4.05
C GLU A 204 -13.53 4.42 -3.92
N GLU A 205 -14.08 3.79 -4.96
CA GLU A 205 -15.44 3.24 -4.93
C GLU A 205 -15.55 2.07 -3.94
N LEU A 206 -14.50 1.25 -3.82
CA LEU A 206 -14.46 0.18 -2.83
C LEU A 206 -14.39 0.72 -1.40
N ALA A 207 -13.65 1.81 -1.18
CA ALA A 207 -13.61 2.50 0.10
C ALA A 207 -14.97 3.08 0.47
N GLU A 208 -15.67 3.72 -0.48
CA GLU A 208 -17.01 4.25 -0.26
C GLU A 208 -18.00 3.13 0.13
N LEU A 209 -17.98 2.00 -0.58
CA LEU A 209 -18.81 0.84 -0.26
C LEU A 209 -18.50 0.25 1.12
N ALA A 210 -17.22 0.07 1.43
CA ALA A 210 -16.80 -0.69 2.61
C ALA A 210 -16.76 0.15 3.89
N LEU A 211 -16.49 1.46 3.79
CA LEU A 211 -16.24 2.36 4.91
C LEU A 211 -17.40 3.35 5.12
N ASP A 212 -18.64 2.86 5.04
CA ASP A 212 -19.87 3.59 5.38
C ASP A 212 -20.06 4.90 4.59
N GLY A 213 -19.74 4.89 3.30
CA GLY A 213 -19.86 6.05 2.41
C GLY A 213 -18.69 7.05 2.55
N MET A 214 -17.54 6.60 3.05
CA MET A 214 -16.32 7.42 3.08
C MET A 214 -15.88 7.76 1.66
N GLN A 215 -15.98 9.04 1.30
CA GLN A 215 -15.49 9.53 0.01
C GLN A 215 -14.02 9.93 0.16
N LEU A 216 -13.12 9.28 -0.57
CA LEU A 216 -11.71 9.65 -0.56
C LEU A 216 -11.45 10.79 -1.55
N GLU A 217 -10.49 11.65 -1.21
CA GLU A 217 -9.88 12.52 -2.22
C GLU A 217 -9.37 11.69 -3.40
N LYS A 218 -9.62 12.15 -4.62
CA LYS A 218 -9.14 11.46 -5.82
C LYS A 218 -7.63 11.57 -5.89
N LYS A 219 -6.95 10.44 -6.09
CA LYS A 219 -5.50 10.45 -6.26
C LYS A 219 -5.10 11.31 -7.48
N PRO A 220 -4.23 12.33 -7.31
CA PRO A 220 -3.74 13.18 -8.38
C PRO A 220 -3.04 12.37 -9.47
N GLU A 221 -3.12 12.85 -10.72
CA GLU A 221 -2.50 12.19 -11.86
C GLU A 221 -0.99 12.07 -11.70
N LYS A 222 -0.31 13.12 -11.21
CA LYS A 222 1.12 13.10 -10.91
C LYS A 222 1.53 11.96 -9.96
N VAL A 223 0.77 11.72 -8.89
CA VAL A 223 1.01 10.61 -7.95
C VAL A 223 0.73 9.25 -8.61
N ARG A 224 -0.30 9.15 -9.46
CA ARG A 224 -0.66 7.91 -10.16
C ARG A 224 0.38 7.51 -11.20
N GLU A 225 1.01 8.50 -11.83
CA GLU A 225 1.98 8.33 -12.90
C GLU A 225 3.43 8.47 -12.41
N ALA A 226 3.61 8.74 -11.12
CA ALA A 226 4.90 8.97 -10.51
C ALA A 226 5.89 7.84 -10.77
N ASN A 227 7.15 8.23 -10.93
CA ASN A 227 8.27 7.32 -10.88
C ASN A 227 8.66 7.10 -9.41
N TRP A 228 8.13 6.03 -8.79
CA TRP A 228 8.40 5.73 -7.39
C TRP A 228 9.84 5.32 -7.09
N GLY A 229 10.68 5.23 -8.13
CA GLY A 229 12.12 5.06 -7.97
C GLY A 229 12.89 6.36 -7.86
N ASP A 230 12.27 7.54 -7.95
CA ASP A 230 12.99 8.83 -7.96
C ASP A 230 12.72 9.70 -6.73
N ILE A 231 12.14 9.13 -5.67
CA ILE A 231 11.60 9.90 -4.54
C ILE A 231 12.71 10.49 -3.68
N GLY A 232 12.97 11.80 -3.79
CA GLY A 232 14.12 12.59 -3.33
C GLY A 232 14.24 12.96 -1.84
N ILE A 233 13.67 12.17 -0.91
CA ILE A 233 13.67 12.32 0.56
C ILE A 233 15.00 12.74 1.28
N ASP A 234 16.19 12.71 0.66
CA ASP A 234 17.46 13.12 1.33
C ASP A 234 17.95 14.53 1.01
N GLY A 235 17.23 15.30 0.18
CA GLY A 235 17.64 16.65 -0.20
C GLY A 235 18.98 16.73 -0.95
N TYR A 236 19.58 15.59 -1.30
CA TYR A 236 20.86 15.53 -2.00
C TYR A 236 20.66 15.60 -3.53
N TYR A 237 19.48 15.23 -4.02
CA TYR A 237 19.11 15.22 -5.43
C TYR A 237 17.63 15.53 -5.73
N GLY A 238 16.80 15.86 -4.73
CA GLY A 238 15.39 16.20 -4.93
C GLY A 238 15.19 17.70 -5.13
N ASP A 239 14.71 18.11 -6.30
CA ASP A 239 14.36 19.51 -6.57
C ASP A 239 12.97 19.91 -6.01
N ASP A 240 12.15 18.96 -5.52
CA ASP A 240 10.77 19.22 -5.07
C ASP A 240 10.31 18.35 -3.87
N GLU A 241 10.62 18.81 -2.65
CA GLU A 241 10.22 18.18 -1.38
C GLU A 241 8.69 18.03 -1.24
N GLU A 242 7.91 18.93 -1.85
CA GLU A 242 6.44 18.90 -1.79
C GLU A 242 5.88 17.70 -2.56
N GLU A 243 6.49 17.34 -3.69
CA GLU A 243 6.10 16.17 -4.48
C GLU A 243 6.33 14.88 -3.71
N ASP A 244 7.50 14.71 -3.07
CA ASP A 244 7.82 13.53 -2.27
C ASP A 244 6.86 13.36 -1.09
N LEU A 245 6.56 14.44 -0.38
CA LEU A 245 5.58 14.44 0.71
C LEU A 245 4.20 14.00 0.20
N GLU A 246 3.80 14.43 -0.99
CA GLU A 246 2.54 14.00 -1.58
C GLU A 246 2.55 12.51 -1.95
N LEU A 247 3.65 11.98 -2.48
CA LEU A 247 3.80 10.54 -2.75
C LEU A 247 3.69 9.73 -1.44
N ILE A 248 4.39 10.14 -0.38
CA ILE A 248 4.31 9.51 0.94
C ILE A 248 2.87 9.57 1.46
N LYS A 249 2.23 10.74 1.40
CA LYS A 249 0.84 10.96 1.84
C LYS A 249 -0.13 9.97 1.20
N TYR A 250 -0.06 9.81 -0.13
CA TYR A 250 -0.95 8.91 -0.85
C TYR A 250 -0.58 7.43 -0.72
N ALA A 251 0.69 7.09 -0.53
CA ALA A 251 1.10 5.72 -0.23
C ALA A 251 0.60 5.28 1.16
N THR A 252 0.72 6.16 2.16
CA THR A 252 0.16 5.97 3.49
C THR A 252 -1.35 5.83 3.46
N ARG A 253 -2.03 6.73 2.73
CA ARG A 253 -3.48 6.66 2.53
C ARG A 253 -3.90 5.30 1.99
N ASP A 254 -3.28 4.82 0.93
CA ASP A 254 -3.66 3.57 0.29
C ASP A 254 -3.46 2.37 1.21
N ALA A 255 -2.34 2.30 1.94
CA ALA A 255 -2.08 1.24 2.90
C ALA A 255 -3.10 1.28 4.06
N PHE A 256 -3.29 2.45 4.67
CA PHE A 256 -4.26 2.63 5.76
C PHE A 256 -5.69 2.28 5.32
N VAL A 257 -6.17 2.83 4.20
CA VAL A 257 -7.53 2.57 3.70
C VAL A 257 -7.70 1.09 3.37
N THR A 258 -6.71 0.44 2.73
CA THR A 258 -6.75 -1.01 2.48
C THR A 258 -6.92 -1.79 3.78
N HIS A 259 -6.16 -1.45 4.82
CA HIS A 259 -6.29 -2.05 6.13
C HIS A 259 -7.69 -1.83 6.74
N GLN A 260 -8.22 -0.60 6.66
CA GLN A 260 -9.56 -0.28 7.18
C GLN A 260 -10.67 -1.05 6.45
N ILE A 261 -10.62 -1.12 5.11
CA ILE A 261 -11.60 -1.86 4.30
C ILE A 261 -11.68 -3.30 4.78
N VAL A 262 -10.53 -3.99 4.86
CA VAL A 262 -10.48 -5.39 5.27
C VAL A 262 -10.92 -5.57 6.72
N THR A 263 -10.44 -4.72 7.62
CA THR A 263 -10.81 -4.81 9.05
C THR A 263 -12.32 -4.63 9.24
N LYS A 264 -12.94 -3.69 8.51
CA LYS A 264 -14.38 -3.46 8.54
C LYS A 264 -15.15 -4.64 7.95
N CYS A 265 -14.68 -5.20 6.83
CA CYS A 265 -15.25 -6.40 6.23
C CYS A 265 -15.21 -7.59 7.20
N ILE A 266 -14.06 -7.86 7.82
CA ILE A 266 -13.89 -8.95 8.80
C ILE A 266 -14.82 -8.77 10.00
N LYS A 267 -14.96 -7.55 10.52
CA LYS A 267 -15.91 -7.25 11.62
C LYS A 267 -17.37 -7.51 11.21
N LYS A 268 -17.71 -7.34 9.94
CA LYS A 268 -19.07 -7.51 9.42
C LYS A 268 -19.42 -8.96 9.07
N SER A 269 -18.50 -9.71 8.47
CA SER A 269 -18.77 -11.07 7.96
C SER A 269 -18.03 -12.20 8.67
N GLY A 270 -17.15 -11.91 9.61
CA GLY A 270 -16.19 -12.88 10.15
C GLY A 270 -14.90 -12.95 9.33
N PHE A 271 -13.91 -13.69 9.84
CA PHE A 271 -12.55 -13.78 9.26
C PHE A 271 -12.60 -14.21 7.78
N PRO A 272 -11.73 -13.68 6.88
CA PRO A 272 -11.98 -13.72 5.45
C PRO A 272 -11.98 -15.16 4.90
N PRO A 273 -12.76 -15.40 3.82
CA PRO A 273 -12.89 -16.71 3.21
C PRO A 273 -11.53 -17.22 2.68
N GLU A 274 -11.30 -18.53 2.84
CA GLU A 274 -10.15 -19.25 2.26
C GLU A 274 -10.14 -19.21 0.72
#